data_AF-A0A7S1L669-F1
#
_entry.id   AF-A0A7S1L669-F1
#
_cell.length_a   1.000
_cell.length_b   1.000
_cell.length_c   1.000
_cell.angle_alpha   90.00
_cell.angle_beta   90.00
_cell.angle_gamma   90.00
#
_symmetry.space_group_name_H-M   'P 1'
#
loop_
_entity.id
_entity.type
_entity.pdbx_description
1 polymer ?
#
loop_
_entity_poly.entity_id
_entity_poly.type
_entity_poly.pdbx_seq_one_letter_code
_entity_poly.pdbx_strand_id
1 'polypeptide(L)'
;VAFMAGEIGGCNGLEPLVLSAQADGRVVLDGDMMGRAFPELQMNTACFAGLPLTPCALADKHGNVVVVQRATGPKKVEALLRPVCSEMGCAAGFAERPLSVAECREVAVPGTLSHAWHLGRAILEARRDHQDPVSAILRAYPGGRLLCIGKVADVCRRTTAGFARGSLRLD
;
A
#
# COMPACT_ATOMS: atom_id res chain seq x y z
N VAL A 1 -13.90 -15.24 -4.41
CA VAL A 1 -13.39 -13.95 -3.91
C VAL A 1 -11.95 -14.15 -3.50
N ALA A 2 -11.06 -13.29 -3.97
CA ALA A 2 -9.65 -13.22 -3.63
C ALA A 2 -9.35 -11.81 -3.09
N PHE A 3 -8.27 -11.68 -2.32
CA PHE A 3 -7.79 -10.40 -1.82
C PHE A 3 -6.52 -9.97 -2.56
N MET A 4 -6.27 -8.69 -2.59
CA MET A 4 -5.09 -8.09 -3.21
C MET A 4 -4.80 -6.78 -2.47
N ALA A 5 -3.54 -6.40 -2.37
CA ALA A 5 -3.20 -5.13 -1.75
C ALA A 5 -3.66 -3.97 -2.64
N GLY A 6 -4.17 -2.89 -2.04
CA GLY A 6 -4.30 -1.63 -2.77
C GLY A 6 -2.92 -1.06 -3.13
N GLU A 7 -1.94 -1.30 -2.24
CA GLU A 7 -0.59 -0.75 -2.31
C GLU A 7 0.39 -1.66 -1.54
N ILE A 8 1.59 -1.91 -2.07
CA ILE A 8 2.63 -2.75 -1.45
C ILE A 8 3.42 -2.05 -0.31
N GLY A 9 2.87 -1.00 0.30
CA GLY A 9 3.52 -0.22 1.36
C GLY A 9 3.08 -0.61 2.76
N GLY A 10 4.04 -0.82 3.69
CA GLY A 10 3.75 -0.94 5.12
C GLY A 10 2.68 -2.00 5.46
N CYS A 11 1.64 -1.61 6.21
CA CYS A 11 0.55 -2.52 6.58
C CYS A 11 -0.37 -2.85 5.39
N ASN A 12 -0.51 -1.98 4.40
CA ASN A 12 -1.37 -2.20 3.22
C ASN A 12 -0.96 -3.47 2.46
N GLY A 13 0.35 -3.77 2.40
CA GLY A 13 0.86 -4.99 1.78
C GLY A 13 0.61 -6.27 2.60
N LEU A 14 0.38 -6.15 3.91
CA LEU A 14 0.13 -7.28 4.83
C LEU A 14 -1.36 -7.55 5.04
N GLU A 15 -2.21 -6.53 4.96
CA GLU A 15 -3.65 -6.61 5.21
C GLU A 15 -4.35 -7.74 4.43
N PRO A 16 -4.10 -7.94 3.11
CA PRO A 16 -4.71 -9.05 2.37
C PRO A 16 -4.38 -10.43 2.94
N LEU A 17 -3.18 -10.61 3.51
CA LEU A 17 -2.78 -11.87 4.15
C LEU A 17 -3.54 -12.11 5.45
N VAL A 18 -3.76 -11.06 6.24
CA VAL A 18 -4.57 -11.12 7.46
C VAL A 18 -6.03 -11.44 7.11
N LEU A 19 -6.58 -10.76 6.10
CA LEU A 19 -7.94 -11.00 5.62
C LEU A 19 -8.09 -12.42 5.07
N SER A 20 -7.09 -12.94 4.36
CA SER A 20 -7.06 -14.33 3.91
C SER A 20 -7.17 -15.32 5.08
N ALA A 21 -6.36 -15.12 6.12
CA ALA A 21 -6.38 -15.97 7.31
C ALA A 21 -7.74 -15.91 8.04
N GLN A 22 -8.38 -14.73 8.08
CA GLN A 22 -9.69 -14.54 8.70
C GLN A 22 -10.86 -15.08 7.87
N ALA A 23 -10.68 -15.20 6.56
CA ALA A 23 -11.71 -15.64 5.62
C ALA A 23 -11.43 -17.05 5.08
N ASP A 24 -11.08 -17.99 5.96
CA ASP A 24 -10.89 -19.41 5.67
C ASP A 24 -9.85 -19.70 4.56
N GLY A 25 -8.75 -18.92 4.54
CA GLY A 25 -7.64 -19.14 3.61
C GLY A 25 -7.93 -18.75 2.17
N ARG A 26 -8.80 -17.75 1.94
CA ARG A 26 -9.05 -17.20 0.60
C ARG A 26 -7.77 -16.73 -0.08
N VAL A 27 -7.70 -16.92 -1.39
CA VAL A 27 -6.53 -16.57 -2.20
C VAL A 27 -6.14 -15.10 -2.04
N VAL A 28 -4.85 -14.85 -1.88
CA VAL A 28 -4.24 -13.53 -2.03
C VAL A 28 -3.51 -13.48 -3.37
N LEU A 29 -3.86 -12.51 -4.20
CA LEU A 29 -3.18 -12.28 -5.47
C LEU A 29 -1.83 -11.64 -5.22
N ASP A 30 -0.80 -12.16 -5.89
CA ASP A 30 0.55 -11.58 -5.86
C ASP A 30 0.61 -10.35 -6.77
N GLY A 31 0.25 -9.21 -6.19
CA GLY A 31 0.22 -7.93 -6.87
C GLY A 31 -0.44 -6.86 -6.01
N ASP A 32 -0.41 -5.63 -6.52
CA ASP A 32 -1.16 -4.52 -5.95
C ASP A 32 -1.72 -3.62 -7.07
N MET A 33 -2.29 -2.47 -6.69
CA MET A 33 -2.82 -1.48 -7.62
C MET A 33 -1.94 -0.23 -7.75
N MET A 34 -0.67 -0.26 -7.34
CA MET A 34 0.19 0.94 -7.29
C MET A 34 1.68 0.69 -7.59
N GLY A 35 2.19 -0.49 -7.25
CA GLY A 35 3.58 -0.92 -7.38
C GLY A 35 4.52 -0.34 -6.31
N ARG A 36 4.06 0.64 -5.53
CA ARG A 36 4.80 1.37 -4.50
C ARG A 36 3.84 2.22 -3.67
N ALA A 37 4.37 2.86 -2.63
CA ALA A 37 3.59 3.80 -1.84
C ALA A 37 3.32 5.14 -2.55
N PHE A 38 2.04 5.52 -2.64
CA PHE A 38 1.54 6.79 -3.13
C PHE A 38 0.56 7.44 -2.14
N PRO A 39 0.52 8.78 -2.07
CA PRO A 39 -0.28 9.47 -1.06
C PRO A 39 -1.79 9.44 -1.31
N GLU A 40 -2.25 9.31 -2.56
CA GLU A 40 -3.64 9.62 -2.92
C GLU A 40 -4.29 8.52 -3.79
N LEU A 41 -5.59 8.26 -3.57
CA LEU A 41 -6.32 7.16 -4.20
C LEU A 41 -6.33 7.20 -5.74
N GLN A 42 -6.35 8.38 -6.37
CA GLN A 42 -6.33 8.46 -7.84
C GLN A 42 -5.03 7.97 -8.48
N MET A 43 -3.99 7.71 -7.69
CA MET A 43 -2.72 7.17 -8.18
C MET A 43 -2.75 5.64 -8.32
N ASN A 44 -3.88 5.02 -7.97
CA ASN A 44 -4.18 3.61 -8.23
C ASN A 44 -4.25 3.35 -9.75
N THR A 45 -3.65 2.26 -10.22
CA THR A 45 -3.60 1.86 -11.64
C THR A 45 -4.97 1.65 -12.26
N ALA A 46 -5.95 1.17 -11.50
CA ALA A 46 -7.33 1.06 -11.94
C ALA A 46 -7.93 2.43 -12.29
N CYS A 47 -7.54 3.50 -11.58
CA CYS A 47 -7.98 4.86 -11.90
C CYS A 47 -7.41 5.35 -13.22
N PHE A 48 -6.16 4.99 -13.57
CA PHE A 48 -5.58 5.32 -14.88
C PHE A 48 -6.28 4.60 -16.03
N ALA A 49 -6.80 3.38 -15.78
CA ALA A 49 -7.64 2.65 -16.71
C ALA A 49 -9.11 3.15 -16.77
N GLY A 50 -9.45 4.21 -16.05
CA GLY A 50 -10.79 4.79 -16.03
C GLY A 50 -11.82 3.98 -15.22
N LEU A 51 -11.38 2.99 -14.43
CA LEU A 51 -12.27 2.22 -13.58
C LEU A 51 -12.70 3.04 -12.35
N PRO A 52 -13.99 3.01 -11.97
CA PRO A 52 -14.45 3.72 -10.79
C PRO A 52 -14.04 3.00 -9.51
N LEU A 53 -13.63 3.77 -8.50
CA LEU A 53 -13.40 3.26 -7.13
C LEU A 53 -14.70 2.84 -6.44
N THR A 54 -15.82 3.44 -6.82
CA THR A 54 -17.13 3.22 -6.18
C THR A 54 -17.89 2.02 -6.79
N PRO A 55 -18.72 1.30 -6.01
CA PRO A 55 -18.94 1.50 -4.57
C PRO A 55 -17.70 1.14 -3.76
N CYS A 56 -17.37 1.97 -2.76
CA CYS A 56 -16.29 1.71 -1.82
C CYS A 56 -16.75 1.92 -0.39
N ALA A 57 -16.03 1.32 0.54
CA ALA A 57 -16.34 1.35 1.96
C ALA A 57 -15.09 1.71 2.79
N LEU A 58 -15.32 2.46 3.85
CA LEU A 58 -14.33 2.77 4.89
C LEU A 58 -14.88 2.30 6.23
N ALA A 59 -14.08 1.58 7.01
CA ALA A 59 -14.47 1.04 8.31
C ALA A 59 -13.39 1.23 9.38
N ASP A 60 -13.79 1.59 10.59
CA ASP A 60 -12.87 1.69 11.73
C ASP A 60 -12.95 0.48 12.67
N LYS A 61 -12.07 0.47 13.68
CA LYS A 61 -12.02 -0.58 14.70
C LYS A 61 -13.21 -0.56 15.68
N HIS A 62 -14.01 0.50 15.67
CA HIS A 62 -15.15 0.69 16.57
C HIS A 62 -16.46 0.20 15.93
N GLY A 63 -16.41 -0.27 14.69
CA GLY A 63 -17.55 -0.79 13.95
C GLY A 63 -18.30 0.28 13.15
N ASN A 64 -17.77 1.51 13.06
CA ASN A 64 -18.33 2.54 12.19
C ASN A 64 -18.00 2.21 10.73
N VAL A 65 -18.98 2.31 9.85
CA VAL A 65 -18.83 2.03 8.42
C VAL A 65 -19.44 3.16 7.61
N VAL A 66 -18.68 3.68 6.65
CA VAL A 66 -19.14 4.64 5.65
C VAL A 66 -19.02 4.02 4.26
N VAL A 67 -20.11 4.05 3.49
CA VAL A 67 -20.14 3.54 2.11
C VAL A 67 -20.40 4.70 1.15
N VAL A 68 -19.50 4.86 0.18
CA VAL A 68 -19.70 5.80 -0.93
C VAL A 68 -20.20 5.01 -2.13
N GLN A 69 -21.51 5.06 -2.36
CA GLN A 69 -22.13 4.33 -3.47
C GLN A 69 -21.72 4.88 -4.84
N ARG A 70 -21.59 6.21 -4.95
CA ARG A 70 -21.22 6.92 -6.18
C ARG A 70 -20.45 8.19 -5.84
N ALA A 71 -19.51 8.55 -6.70
CA ALA A 71 -18.81 9.82 -6.69
C ALA A 71 -18.47 10.23 -8.13
N THR A 72 -18.18 11.51 -8.35
CA THR A 72 -17.87 12.03 -9.69
C THR A 72 -16.48 11.62 -10.20
N GLY A 73 -15.65 11.00 -9.35
CA GLY A 73 -14.32 10.51 -9.70
C GLY A 73 -13.46 10.20 -8.48
N PRO A 74 -12.26 9.63 -8.66
CA PRO A 74 -11.41 9.15 -7.56
C PRO A 74 -10.97 10.26 -6.61
N LYS A 75 -10.64 11.46 -7.14
CA LYS A 75 -10.34 12.64 -6.30
C LYS A 75 -11.51 13.06 -5.41
N LYS A 76 -12.76 12.85 -5.86
CA LYS A 76 -13.94 13.15 -5.05
C LYS A 76 -14.15 12.09 -3.96
N VAL A 77 -13.88 10.82 -4.26
CA VAL A 77 -13.86 9.75 -3.24
C VAL A 77 -12.87 10.09 -2.14
N GLU A 78 -11.63 10.43 -2.50
CA GLU A 78 -10.59 10.87 -1.58
C GLU A 78 -11.03 12.06 -0.71
N ALA A 79 -11.56 13.11 -1.34
CA ALA A 79 -12.03 14.30 -0.64
C ALA A 79 -13.19 14.02 0.34
N LEU A 80 -14.03 13.02 0.06
CA LEU A 80 -15.11 12.60 0.94
C LEU A 80 -14.61 11.73 2.09
N LEU A 81 -13.70 10.78 1.82
CA LEU A 81 -13.28 9.78 2.79
C LEU A 81 -12.10 10.21 3.68
N ARG A 82 -11.23 11.13 3.24
CA ARG A 82 -10.09 11.56 4.05
C ARG A 82 -10.47 12.25 5.37
N PRO A 83 -11.45 13.17 5.40
CA PRO A 83 -11.95 13.73 6.66
C PRO A 83 -12.56 12.65 7.55
N VAL A 84 -13.34 11.72 6.97
CA VAL A 84 -13.94 10.59 7.72
C VAL A 84 -12.86 9.71 8.35
N CYS A 85 -11.81 9.36 7.60
CA CYS A 85 -10.66 8.61 8.13
C CYS A 85 -9.97 9.36 9.28
N SER A 86 -9.94 10.70 9.22
CA SER A 86 -9.36 11.52 10.27
C SER A 86 -10.20 11.46 11.56
N GLU A 87 -11.53 11.52 11.44
CA GLU A 87 -12.47 11.31 12.56
C GLU A 87 -12.40 9.88 13.12
N MET A 88 -12.10 8.89 12.29
CA MET A 88 -11.85 7.50 12.70
C MET A 88 -10.49 7.29 13.40
N GLY A 89 -9.73 8.37 13.67
CA GLY A 89 -8.43 8.29 14.35
C GLY A 89 -7.24 8.13 13.40
N CYS A 90 -7.38 8.56 12.15
CA CYS A 90 -6.37 8.48 11.09
C CYS A 90 -5.97 7.05 10.68
N ALA A 91 -6.79 6.06 11.01
CA ALA A 91 -6.59 4.66 10.64
C ALA A 91 -7.95 3.99 10.41
N ALA A 92 -8.16 3.46 9.21
CA ALA A 92 -9.38 2.78 8.82
C ALA A 92 -9.08 1.78 7.70
N GLY A 93 -9.82 0.67 7.68
CA GLY A 93 -9.81 -0.26 6.56
C GLY A 93 -10.58 0.33 5.38
N PHE A 94 -10.01 0.24 4.18
CA PHE A 94 -10.62 0.74 2.96
C PHE A 94 -10.79 -0.39 1.95
N ALA A 95 -11.99 -0.52 1.39
CA ALA A 95 -12.30 -1.48 0.35
C ALA A 95 -12.89 -0.77 -0.87
N GLU A 96 -12.25 -0.93 -2.01
CA GLU A 96 -12.71 -0.42 -3.30
C GLU A 96 -13.73 -1.35 -3.94
N ARG A 97 -14.30 -0.92 -5.06
CA ARG A 97 -15.16 -1.76 -5.90
C ARG A 97 -14.44 -3.08 -6.23
N PRO A 98 -15.12 -4.24 -6.10
CA PRO A 98 -14.57 -5.50 -6.58
C PRO A 98 -14.25 -5.46 -8.08
N LEU A 99 -13.07 -5.99 -8.42
CA LEU A 99 -12.63 -6.16 -9.80
C LEU A 99 -12.91 -7.59 -10.29
N SER A 100 -13.28 -7.70 -11.56
CA SER A 100 -13.28 -8.98 -12.26
C SER A 100 -11.85 -9.46 -12.53
N VAL A 101 -11.68 -10.74 -12.82
CA VAL A 101 -10.37 -11.31 -13.16
C VAL A 101 -9.77 -10.65 -14.41
N ALA A 102 -10.61 -10.27 -15.38
CA ALA A 102 -10.16 -9.58 -16.59
C ALA A 102 -9.62 -8.18 -16.26
N GLU A 103 -10.35 -7.39 -15.46
CA GLU A 103 -9.90 -6.08 -15.00
C GLU A 103 -8.61 -6.19 -14.18
N CYS A 104 -8.52 -7.14 -13.24
CA CYS A 104 -7.29 -7.37 -12.46
C CYS A 104 -6.08 -7.65 -13.35
N ARG A 105 -6.24 -8.46 -14.42
CA ARG A 105 -5.14 -8.77 -15.35
C ARG A 105 -4.67 -7.55 -16.13
N GLU A 106 -5.57 -6.59 -16.36
CA GLU A 106 -5.26 -5.37 -17.09
C GLU A 106 -4.57 -4.33 -16.20
N VAL A 107 -5.05 -4.17 -14.96
CA VAL A 107 -4.65 -3.02 -14.12
C VAL A 107 -3.68 -3.37 -12.99
N ALA A 108 -3.57 -4.63 -12.57
CA ALA A 108 -2.68 -5.00 -11.46
C ALA A 108 -1.20 -4.88 -11.82
N VAL A 109 -0.41 -4.41 -10.85
CA VAL A 109 1.04 -4.54 -10.90
C VAL A 109 1.40 -5.90 -10.29
N PRO A 110 1.82 -6.89 -11.09
CA PRO A 110 2.03 -8.24 -10.60
C PRO A 110 3.35 -8.35 -9.81
N GLY A 111 3.41 -9.34 -8.91
CA GLY A 111 4.64 -9.75 -8.25
C GLY A 111 5.11 -8.85 -7.12
N THR A 112 4.36 -7.82 -6.73
CA THR A 112 4.77 -6.84 -5.73
C THR A 112 4.91 -7.47 -4.34
N LEU A 113 4.02 -8.40 -3.98
CA LEU A 113 4.06 -9.12 -2.71
C LEU A 113 5.26 -10.08 -2.65
N SER A 114 5.45 -10.90 -3.68
CA SER A 114 6.62 -11.78 -3.78
C SER A 114 7.92 -10.98 -3.79
N HIS A 115 7.93 -9.83 -4.46
CA HIS A 115 9.09 -8.95 -4.50
C HIS A 115 9.45 -8.41 -3.11
N ALA A 116 8.48 -7.89 -2.36
CA ALA A 116 8.67 -7.44 -0.99
C ALA A 116 9.17 -8.58 -0.07
N TRP A 117 8.63 -9.79 -0.26
CA TRP A 117 9.07 -10.98 0.49
C TRP A 117 10.54 -11.34 0.20
N HIS A 118 10.95 -11.39 -1.07
CA HIS A 118 12.34 -11.68 -1.45
C HIS A 118 13.33 -10.65 -0.88
N LEU A 119 12.98 -9.36 -0.91
CA LEU A 119 13.78 -8.30 -0.30
C LEU A 119 13.92 -8.48 1.21
N GLY A 120 12.79 -8.71 1.90
CA GLY A 120 12.80 -8.95 3.35
C GLY A 120 13.64 -10.16 3.72
N ARG A 121 13.52 -11.25 2.96
CA ARG A 121 14.31 -12.47 3.14
C ARG A 121 15.81 -12.21 2.96
N ALA A 122 16.21 -11.53 1.90
CA ALA A 122 17.62 -11.20 1.64
C ALA A 122 18.24 -10.37 2.79
N ILE A 123 17.47 -9.44 3.37
CA ILE A 123 17.90 -8.66 4.54
C ILE A 123 18.10 -9.56 5.77
N LEU A 124 17.16 -10.46 6.04
CA LEU A 124 17.22 -11.36 7.19
C LEU A 124 18.39 -12.35 7.08
N GLU A 125 18.59 -12.93 5.90
CA GLU A 125 19.70 -13.85 5.62
C GLU A 125 21.05 -13.13 5.75
N ALA A 126 21.20 -11.93 5.16
CA ALA A 126 22.43 -11.15 5.28
C ALA A 126 22.75 -10.81 6.74
N ARG A 127 21.76 -10.42 7.54
CA ARG A 127 21.94 -10.15 8.98
C ARG A 127 22.36 -11.40 9.75
N ARG A 128 21.72 -12.54 9.49
CA ARG A 128 22.05 -13.82 10.11
C ARG A 128 23.50 -14.22 9.82
N ASP A 129 23.95 -14.00 8.58
CA ASP A 129 25.27 -14.41 8.10
C ASP A 129 26.33 -13.29 8.27
N HIS A 130 26.01 -12.25 9.03
CA HIS A 130 26.89 -11.08 9.28
C HIS A 130 27.41 -10.39 8.01
N GLN A 131 26.62 -10.40 6.94
CA GLN A 131 26.89 -9.72 5.67
C GLN A 131 26.23 -8.34 5.61
N ASP A 132 26.72 -7.49 4.71
CA ASP A 132 26.11 -6.19 4.45
C ASP A 132 24.69 -6.34 3.85
N PRO A 133 23.64 -5.88 4.55
CA PRO A 133 22.26 -5.97 4.06
C PRO A 133 22.00 -5.07 2.85
N VAL A 134 22.73 -3.97 2.66
CA VAL A 134 22.53 -3.08 1.50
C VAL A 134 22.95 -3.80 0.22
N SER A 135 24.14 -4.41 0.23
CA SER A 135 24.60 -5.24 -0.88
C SER A 135 23.66 -6.41 -1.16
N ALA A 136 23.08 -7.03 -0.13
CA ALA A 136 22.10 -8.10 -0.31
C ALA A 136 20.81 -7.62 -0.99
N ILE A 137 20.27 -6.47 -0.60
CA ILE A 137 19.12 -5.83 -1.26
C ILE A 137 19.42 -5.56 -2.74
N LEU A 138 20.58 -4.98 -3.06
CA LEU A 138 20.95 -4.65 -4.44
C LEU A 138 21.12 -5.90 -5.32
N ARG A 139 21.56 -7.03 -4.76
CA ARG A 139 21.59 -8.33 -5.45
C ARG A 139 20.20 -8.90 -5.66
N ALA A 140 19.32 -8.78 -4.66
CA ALA A 140 17.94 -9.27 -4.73
C ALA A 140 17.04 -8.42 -5.63
N TYR A 141 17.40 -7.16 -5.89
CA TYR A 141 16.67 -6.26 -6.78
C TYR A 141 17.57 -5.67 -7.88
N PRO A 142 17.76 -6.42 -8.99
CA PRO A 142 18.47 -5.91 -10.15
C PRO A 142 17.81 -4.62 -10.67
N GLY A 143 18.58 -3.53 -10.69
CA GLY A 143 18.08 -2.19 -11.06
C GLY A 143 18.02 -1.20 -9.90
N GLY A 144 18.11 -1.68 -8.65
CA GLY A 144 18.30 -0.82 -7.48
C GLY A 144 19.61 -0.04 -7.54
N ARG A 145 19.60 1.19 -7.01
CA ARG A 145 20.79 2.06 -6.90
C ARG A 145 20.90 2.57 -5.47
N LEU A 146 22.08 2.45 -4.89
CA LEU A 146 22.42 3.13 -3.64
C LEU A 146 22.58 4.63 -3.93
N LEU A 147 21.68 5.45 -3.39
CA LEU A 147 21.71 6.91 -3.59
C LEU A 147 22.60 7.61 -2.56
N CYS A 148 22.55 7.17 -1.30
CA CYS A 148 23.37 7.72 -0.22
C CYS A 148 23.50 6.72 0.94
N ILE A 149 24.57 6.87 1.72
CA ILE A 149 24.76 6.27 3.04
C ILE A 149 25.04 7.43 3.99
N GLY A 150 24.38 7.44 5.13
CA GLY A 150 24.60 8.43 6.17
C GLY A 150 23.89 8.07 7.46
N LYS A 151 24.21 8.79 8.53
CA LYS A 151 23.53 8.66 9.81
C LYS A 151 22.34 9.62 9.85
N VAL A 152 21.19 9.16 10.35
CA VAL A 152 20.04 10.05 10.58
C VAL A 152 20.43 11.12 11.59
N ALA A 153 20.51 12.36 11.12
CA ALA A 153 20.91 13.52 11.89
C ALA A 153 19.70 14.30 12.41
N ASP A 154 18.61 14.33 11.65
CA ASP A 154 17.37 14.98 12.02
C ASP A 154 16.16 14.40 11.27
N VAL A 155 14.99 14.42 11.91
CA VAL A 155 13.71 14.01 11.34
C VAL A 155 12.65 15.05 11.69
N CYS A 156 12.17 15.78 10.70
CA CYS A 156 11.06 16.71 10.86
C CYS A 156 9.82 16.13 10.19
N ARG A 157 8.74 15.90 10.96
CA ARG A 157 7.46 15.39 10.43
C ARG A 157 6.31 16.21 10.97
N ARG A 158 5.35 16.53 10.10
CA ARG A 158 4.11 17.25 10.43
C ARG A 158 2.96 16.59 9.68
N THR A 159 1.80 16.49 10.31
CA THR A 159 0.57 16.06 9.63
C THR A 159 -0.19 17.30 9.20
N THR A 160 -0.37 17.49 7.90
CA THR A 160 -1.10 18.63 7.33
C THR A 160 -2.09 18.14 6.28
N ALA A 161 -3.35 18.59 6.37
CA ALA A 161 -4.44 18.19 5.49
C ALA A 161 -4.63 16.66 5.34
N GLY A 162 -4.38 15.90 6.41
CA GLY A 162 -4.49 14.43 6.40
C GLY A 162 -3.32 13.69 5.76
N PHE A 163 -2.19 14.37 5.51
CA PHE A 163 -0.95 13.78 4.97
C PHE A 163 0.21 13.98 5.93
N ALA A 164 1.07 12.97 6.06
CA ALA A 164 2.37 13.10 6.70
C ALA A 164 3.37 13.76 5.73
N ARG A 165 3.86 14.94 6.07
CA ARG A 165 4.87 15.68 5.30
C ARG A 165 6.09 15.95 6.17
N GLY A 166 7.28 15.93 5.59
CA GLY A 166 8.50 16.06 6.37
C GLY A 166 9.78 16.03 5.56
N SER A 167 10.89 16.13 6.28
CA SER A 167 12.25 16.01 5.76
C SER A 167 13.10 15.13 6.68
N LEU A 168 14.03 14.40 6.07
CA LEU A 168 15.04 13.59 6.74
C LEU A 168 16.41 14.18 6.39
N ARG A 169 17.24 14.46 7.41
CA ARG A 169 18.64 14.87 7.19
C ARG A 169 19.57 13.71 7.51
N LEU A 170 20.51 13.46 6.62
CA LEU A 170 21.58 12.48 6.80
C LEU A 170 22.92 13.22 6.91
N ASP A 171 23.76 12.80 7.85
CA ASP A 171 25.17 13.17 7.97
C ASP A 171 26.07 12.08 7.37
#